data_AF-A0A2A5B5S5-F1
#
_entry.id   AF-A0A2A5B5S5-F1
#
_cell.length_a   1.000
_cell.length_b   1.000
_cell.length_c   1.000
_cell.angle_alpha   90.00
_cell.angle_beta   90.00
_cell.angle_gamma   90.00
#
_symmetry.space_group_name_H-M   'P 1'
#
loop_
_entity.id
_entity.type
_entity.pdbx_description
1 polymer ?
#
loop_
_entity_poly.entity_id
_entity_poly.type
_entity_poly.pdbx_seq_one_letter_code
_entity_poly.pdbx_strand_id
1 'polypeptide(L)'
;MKNTEAIAYHPDSMDLATDQAGPILHMNERVQLLANSLSRIVEFDSFSYQSVREGVYVSIGSVEVHKCNYKIKESGRERGEFTLTRATPFKEEELMIIETAMGSIIQTCHL
;
A
#
# COMPACT_ATOMS: atom_id res chain seq x y z
N MET A 1 35.26 29.95 -51.14
CA MET A 1 34.21 30.89 -50.66
C MET A 1 33.53 30.23 -49.48
N LYS A 2 33.34 31.00 -48.42
CA LYS A 2 32.87 30.56 -47.10
C LYS A 2 31.35 30.55 -47.10
N ASN A 3 30.74 29.43 -46.71
CA ASN A 3 29.31 29.33 -46.48
C ASN A 3 29.12 28.52 -45.19
N THR A 4 29.43 29.17 -44.08
CA THR A 4 29.11 28.76 -42.72
C THR A 4 27.66 29.13 -42.48
N GLU A 5 26.75 28.17 -42.41
CA GLU A 5 25.44 28.38 -41.80
C GLU A 5 25.46 27.74 -40.42
N ALA A 6 25.54 28.61 -39.43
CA ALA A 6 25.36 28.27 -38.03
C ALA A 6 23.88 27.92 -37.84
N ILE A 7 23.60 26.66 -37.50
CA ILE A 7 22.30 26.28 -36.95
C ILE A 7 22.27 26.85 -35.53
N ALA A 8 21.61 28.00 -35.38
CA ALA A 8 21.31 28.58 -34.10
C ALA A 8 20.43 27.60 -33.31
N TYR A 9 21.00 27.04 -32.25
CA TYR A 9 20.26 26.39 -31.18
C TYR A 9 19.36 27.45 -30.53
N HIS A 10 18.05 27.37 -30.75
CA HIS A 10 17.06 28.12 -29.99
C HIS A 10 16.69 27.31 -28.74
N PRO A 11 17.07 27.72 -27.52
CA PRO A 11 16.55 27.14 -26.30
C PRO A 11 15.27 27.88 -25.95
N ASP A 12 14.16 27.52 -26.58
CA ASP A 12 12.86 28.05 -26.19
C ASP A 12 11.81 26.94 -26.16
N SER A 13 11.96 26.08 -25.16
CA SER A 13 10.87 25.35 -24.52
C SER A 13 11.46 24.63 -23.32
N MET A 14 11.61 25.40 -22.25
CA MET A 14 11.68 24.89 -20.90
C MET A 14 10.35 24.19 -20.61
N ASP A 15 10.30 22.87 -20.75
CA ASP A 15 9.28 22.06 -20.09
C ASP A 15 9.96 21.24 -18.99
N LEU A 16 10.13 21.93 -17.86
CA LEU A 16 10.47 21.35 -16.58
C LEU A 16 9.21 20.70 -16.00
N ALA A 17 9.03 19.42 -16.28
CA ALA A 17 8.43 18.48 -15.34
C ALA A 17 8.57 17.07 -15.91
N THR A 18 9.75 16.46 -15.76
CA THR A 18 9.77 15.02 -15.49
C THR A 18 8.93 14.83 -14.23
N ASP A 19 7.67 14.46 -14.44
CA ASP A 19 6.75 13.99 -13.42
C ASP A 19 7.43 12.85 -12.67
N GLN A 20 8.08 13.16 -11.54
CA GLN A 20 8.54 12.15 -10.59
C GLN A 20 7.35 11.71 -9.73
N ALA A 21 6.23 11.38 -10.36
CA ALA A 21 5.30 10.45 -9.76
C ALA A 21 6.05 9.11 -9.70
N GLY A 22 6.56 8.77 -8.51
CA GLY A 22 7.01 7.41 -8.24
C GLY A 22 5.91 6.41 -8.62
N PRO A 23 6.24 5.13 -8.86
CA PRO A 23 5.26 4.16 -9.34
C PRO A 23 4.03 4.15 -8.42
N ILE A 24 2.85 4.40 -9.01
CA ILE A 24 1.58 4.29 -8.30
C ILE A 24 1.34 2.80 -8.04
N LEU A 25 1.58 2.38 -6.80
CA LEU A 25 1.35 0.99 -6.41
C LEU A 25 -0.15 0.70 -6.32
N HIS A 26 -0.57 -0.37 -6.95
CA HIS A 26 -1.95 -0.85 -6.82
C HIS A 26 -2.20 -1.39 -5.40
N MET A 27 -3.46 -1.41 -4.98
CA MET A 27 -3.82 -1.75 -3.59
C MET A 27 -3.33 -3.15 -3.18
N ASN A 28 -3.36 -4.13 -4.08
CA ASN A 28 -2.81 -5.46 -3.85
C ASN A 28 -1.30 -5.43 -3.51
N GLU A 29 -0.51 -4.62 -4.22
CA GLU A 29 0.93 -4.50 -3.99
C GLU A 29 1.21 -3.81 -2.66
N ARG A 30 0.46 -2.75 -2.35
CA ARG A 30 0.57 -2.02 -1.07
C ARG A 30 0.25 -2.92 0.12
N VAL A 31 -0.80 -3.74 -0.02
CA VAL A 31 -1.21 -4.71 0.99
C VAL A 31 -0.15 -5.80 1.18
N GLN A 32 0.47 -6.31 0.10
CA GLN A 32 1.56 -7.28 0.20
C GLN A 32 2.80 -6.68 0.89
N LEU A 33 3.15 -5.44 0.56
CA LEU A 33 4.27 -4.74 1.21
C LEU A 33 4.00 -4.53 2.71
N LEU A 34 2.77 -4.18 3.09
CA LEU A 34 2.37 -4.10 4.49
C LEU A 34 2.50 -5.44 5.17
N ALA A 35 1.96 -6.52 4.59
CA ALA A 35 2.05 -7.85 5.18
C ALA A 35 3.52 -8.26 5.41
N ASN A 36 4.39 -8.04 4.42
CA ASN A 36 5.82 -8.32 4.52
C ASN A 36 6.56 -7.47 5.55
N SER A 37 6.10 -6.24 5.78
CA SER A 37 6.70 -5.33 6.77
C SER A 37 6.21 -5.69 8.17
N LEU A 38 4.91 -5.96 8.30
CA LEU A 38 4.27 -6.33 9.56
C LEU A 38 4.79 -7.67 10.08
N SER A 39 5.05 -8.64 9.20
CA SER A 39 5.58 -9.97 9.58
C SER A 39 6.97 -9.92 10.22
N ARG A 40 7.68 -8.80 10.11
CA ARG A 40 8.99 -8.59 10.76
C ARG A 40 8.87 -8.11 12.21
N ILE A 41 7.66 -7.70 12.62
CA ILE A 41 7.40 -7.04 13.90
C ILE A 41 6.38 -7.85 14.71
N VAL A 42 5.36 -8.41 14.04
CA VAL A 42 4.30 -9.21 14.65
C VAL A 42 4.21 -10.55 13.93
N GLU A 43 4.30 -11.64 14.69
CA GLU A 43 4.11 -12.99 14.16
C GLU A 43 2.63 -13.27 13.87
N PHE A 44 2.37 -13.79 12.69
CA PHE A 44 1.06 -14.28 12.25
C PHE A 44 1.21 -15.45 11.28
N ASP A 45 0.24 -16.37 11.29
CA ASP A 45 0.19 -17.55 10.41
C ASP A 45 -0.55 -17.25 9.09
N SER A 46 -1.53 -16.34 9.12
CA SER A 46 -2.15 -15.81 7.91
C SER A 46 -2.38 -14.31 7.96
N PHE A 47 -2.36 -13.69 6.79
CA PHE A 47 -2.81 -12.33 6.55
C PHE A 47 -3.73 -12.30 5.33
N SER A 48 -4.87 -11.61 5.42
CA SER A 48 -5.73 -11.38 4.27
C SER A 48 -6.33 -9.99 4.25
N TYR A 49 -6.56 -9.48 3.05
CA TYR A 49 -7.29 -8.25 2.80
C TYR A 49 -8.37 -8.51 1.75
N GLN A 50 -9.56 -7.94 1.97
CA GLN A 50 -10.64 -7.97 0.99
C GLN A 50 -11.24 -6.57 0.82
N SER A 51 -11.44 -6.17 -0.42
CA SER A 51 -12.28 -5.04 -0.80
C SER A 51 -13.22 -5.44 -1.92
N VAL A 52 -14.51 -5.52 -1.61
CA VAL A 52 -15.55 -5.79 -2.62
C VAL A 52 -15.63 -4.65 -3.62
N ARG A 53 -15.47 -3.41 -3.15
CA ARG A 53 -15.57 -2.21 -3.99
C ARG A 53 -14.44 -2.11 -5.01
N GLU A 54 -13.23 -2.49 -4.62
CA GLU A 54 -12.05 -2.41 -5.48
C GLU A 54 -11.76 -3.75 -6.21
N GLY A 55 -12.53 -4.80 -5.92
CA GLY A 55 -12.31 -6.13 -6.49
C GLY A 55 -10.99 -6.76 -6.04
N VAL A 56 -10.46 -6.34 -4.89
CA VAL A 56 -9.15 -6.76 -4.39
C VAL A 56 -9.34 -7.87 -3.36
N TYR A 57 -8.61 -8.96 -3.56
CA TYR A 57 -8.49 -10.03 -2.58
C TYR A 57 -7.03 -10.45 -2.49
N VAL A 58 -6.46 -10.36 -1.28
CA VAL A 58 -5.11 -10.81 -0.96
C VAL A 58 -5.23 -11.79 0.18
N SER A 59 -4.57 -12.95 0.06
CA SER A 59 -4.49 -13.95 1.11
C SER A 59 -3.10 -14.57 1.11
N ILE A 60 -2.48 -14.64 2.29
CA ILE A 60 -1.11 -15.10 2.52
C ILE A 60 -1.15 -16.04 3.73
N GLY A 61 -0.46 -17.18 3.63
CA GLY A 61 -0.30 -18.13 4.72
C GLY A 61 -1.50 -19.05 4.95
N SER A 62 -1.60 -19.61 6.15
CA SER A 62 -2.59 -20.63 6.53
C SER A 62 -3.44 -20.13 7.69
N VAL A 63 -4.76 -20.27 7.57
CA VAL A 63 -5.71 -19.78 8.57
C VAL A 63 -5.63 -20.61 9.85
N GLU A 64 -5.53 -19.91 10.98
CA GLU A 64 -5.44 -20.47 12.32
C GLU A 64 -6.57 -19.98 13.23
N VAL A 65 -6.63 -20.54 14.44
CA VAL A 65 -7.78 -20.43 15.35
C VAL A 65 -7.99 -19.02 15.90
N HIS A 66 -6.94 -18.28 16.29
CA HIS A 66 -7.09 -16.93 16.82
C HIS A 66 -7.06 -15.92 15.69
N LYS A 67 -8.07 -15.06 15.65
CA LYS A 67 -8.28 -14.10 14.59
C LYS A 67 -8.47 -12.70 15.15
N CYS A 68 -7.80 -11.72 14.55
CA CYS A 68 -8.20 -10.32 14.63
C CYS A 68 -8.70 -9.84 13.25
N ASN A 69 -9.66 -8.93 13.28
CA ASN A 69 -10.39 -8.52 12.10
C ASN A 69 -10.69 -7.02 12.18
N TYR A 70 -10.29 -6.31 11.14
CA TYR A 70 -10.32 -4.85 11.12
C TYR A 70 -11.02 -4.36 9.86
N LYS A 71 -12.18 -3.72 10.06
CA LYS A 71 -12.96 -3.12 8.99
C LYS A 71 -12.52 -1.69 8.77
N ILE A 72 -12.11 -1.39 7.54
CA ILE A 72 -11.75 -0.05 7.12
C ILE A 72 -13.02 0.67 6.68
N LYS A 73 -13.27 1.83 7.29
CA LYS A 73 -14.34 2.73 6.89
C LYS A 73 -13.79 4.10 6.60
N GLU A 74 -14.25 4.70 5.50
CA GLU A 74 -13.97 6.08 5.14
C GLU A 74 -15.30 6.79 4.90
N SER A 75 -15.53 7.92 5.59
CA SER A 75 -16.79 8.67 5.51
C SER A 75 -18.04 7.80 5.73
N GLY A 76 -17.95 6.85 6.67
CA GLY A 76 -19.04 5.91 6.99
C GLY A 76 -19.23 4.75 6.01
N ARG A 77 -18.45 4.68 4.93
CA ARG A 77 -18.52 3.61 3.92
C ARG A 77 -17.40 2.60 4.12
N GLU A 78 -17.74 1.32 4.01
CA GLU A 78 -16.77 0.24 4.06
C GLU A 78 -15.86 0.27 2.82
N ARG A 79 -14.55 0.23 3.05
CA ARG A 79 -13.51 0.24 2.02
C ARG A 79 -12.84 -1.10 1.86
N GLY A 80 -12.78 -1.87 2.94
CA GLY A 80 -12.24 -3.21 2.94
C GLY A 80 -12.07 -3.73 4.35
N GLU A 81 -11.51 -4.91 4.45
CA GLU A 81 -11.35 -5.64 5.70
C GLU A 81 -10.01 -6.35 5.71
N PHE A 82 -9.26 -6.18 6.79
CA PHE A 82 -8.08 -6.98 7.06
C PHE A 82 -8.41 -8.08 8.07
N THR A 83 -7.78 -9.23 7.89
CA THR A 83 -7.83 -10.34 8.84
C THR A 83 -6.43 -10.88 9.03
N LEU A 84 -5.99 -11.00 10.28
CA LEU A 84 -4.81 -11.77 10.63
C LEU A 84 -5.23 -12.93 11.51
N THR A 85 -4.57 -14.08 11.32
CA THR A 85 -4.77 -15.22 12.20
C THR A 85 -3.45 -15.79 12.66
N ARG A 86 -3.46 -16.40 13.86
CA ARG A 86 -2.35 -17.19 14.36
C ARG A 86 -2.79 -18.24 15.38
N ALA A 87 -1.91 -19.17 15.73
CA ALA A 87 -2.21 -20.25 16.67
C ALA A 87 -2.47 -19.80 18.13
N THR A 88 -2.04 -18.59 18.53
CA THR A 88 -2.19 -18.05 19.89
C THR A 88 -2.83 -16.64 19.89
N PRO A 89 -3.48 -16.20 20.99
CA PRO A 89 -4.08 -14.86 21.04
C PRO A 89 -3.06 -13.75 20.79
N PHE A 90 -3.45 -12.70 20.05
CA PHE A 90 -2.67 -11.47 19.92
C PHE A 90 -2.62 -10.70 21.24
N LYS A 91 -1.44 -10.19 21.61
CA LYS A 91 -1.24 -9.29 22.76
C LYS A 91 -1.71 -7.89 22.40
N GLU A 92 -2.07 -7.11 23.41
CA GLU A 92 -2.54 -5.72 23.23
C GLU A 92 -1.52 -4.84 22.49
N GLU A 93 -0.23 -4.97 22.82
CA GLU A 93 0.85 -4.25 22.13
C GLU A 93 0.92 -4.62 20.63
N GLU A 94 0.70 -5.89 20.29
CA GLU A 94 0.70 -6.36 18.90
C GLU A 94 -0.53 -5.83 18.15
N LEU A 95 -1.70 -5.82 18.78
CA LEU A 95 -2.91 -5.24 18.21
C LEU A 95 -2.71 -3.76 17.87
N MET A 96 -2.07 -3.00 18.78
CA MET A 96 -1.79 -1.59 18.56
C MET A 96 -0.85 -1.35 17.36
N ILE A 97 0.16 -2.22 17.17
CA ILE A 97 1.05 -2.20 16.01
C ILE A 97 0.28 -2.53 14.73
N ILE A 98 -0.54 -3.59 14.75
CA ILE A 98 -1.36 -4.02 13.62
C ILE A 98 -2.28 -2.87 13.16
N GLU A 99 -2.99 -2.25 14.10
CA GLU A 99 -3.91 -1.14 13.84
C GLU A 99 -3.20 0.08 13.24
N THR A 100 -2.04 0.45 13.81
CA THR A 100 -1.22 1.55 13.31
C THR A 100 -0.74 1.27 11.88
N ALA A 101 -0.28 0.04 11.63
CA ALA A 101 0.22 -0.37 10.32
C ALA A 101 -0.90 -0.36 9.26
N MET A 102 -2.10 -0.84 9.59
CA MET A 102 -3.27 -0.80 8.71
C MET A 102 -3.71 0.64 8.40
N GLY A 103 -3.66 1.53 9.39
CA GLY A 103 -3.97 2.95 9.21
C GLY A 103 -3.09 3.62 8.14
N SER A 104 -1.82 3.24 8.08
CA SER A 104 -0.85 3.83 7.14
C SER A 104 -1.21 3.59 5.66
N ILE A 105 -1.78 2.42 5.33
CA ILE A 105 -2.23 2.12 3.96
C ILE A 105 -3.40 3.02 3.55
N ILE A 106 -4.27 3.42 4.47
CA ILE A 106 -5.43 4.22 4.09
C ILE A 106 -4.99 5.65 3.76
N GLN A 107 -4.00 6.16 4.50
CA GLN A 107 -3.58 7.55 4.43
C GLN A 107 -2.72 7.89 3.20
N THR A 108 -2.04 6.90 2.59
CA THR A 108 -1.19 7.14 1.41
C THR A 108 -1.93 7.37 0.09
N CYS A 109 -3.27 7.36 0.07
CA CYS A 109 -4.07 7.61 -1.14
C CYS A 109 -4.37 9.09 -1.43
N HIS A 110 -3.95 10.03 -0.58
CA HIS A 110 -4.32 11.45 -0.68
C HIS A 110 -3.13 12.40 -0.93
N LEU A 111 -2.18 12.01 -1.80
CA LEU A 111 -1.15 12.93 -2.31
C LEU A 111 -1.18 12.97 -3.83
#